data_AF-A0A7R9DQ30-F1
#
_entry.id   AF-A0A7R9DQ30-F1
#
_cell.length_a   1.000
_cell.length_b   1.000
_cell.length_c   1.000
_cell.angle_alpha   90.00
_cell.angle_beta   90.00
_cell.angle_gamma   90.00
#
_symmetry.space_group_name_H-M   'P 1'
#
loop_
_entity.id
_entity.type
_entity.pdbx_description
1 polymer ?
#
loop_
_entity_poly.entity_id
_entity_poly.type
_entity_poly.pdbx_seq_one_letter_code
_entity_poly.pdbx_strand_id
1 'polypeptide(L)'
;DVAAHYQTAPGTTEWCRCTGSAAQAAAVELEKYSYKMHWSGSDLRRHGSGSALPRKRATEDEMEAKYQRVLVSSLQGYSLYLAKLPQDQLKMVYDINKKLVSSKKFWKYSKHTIPMVRNAWFSTLIALCQKAPELLADETAHVCVSVFNNLDEADPTVLPTVWDAALHVLTTVQVG
;
A
#
# COMPACT_ATOMS: atom_id res chain seq x y z
N ASP A 1 26.74 13.61 31.65
CA ASP A 1 25.41 13.04 31.96
C ASP A 1 24.27 13.79 31.28
N VAL A 2 24.05 13.53 29.99
CA VAL A 2 22.85 13.95 29.26
C VAL A 2 22.15 12.68 28.77
N ALA A 3 21.74 11.84 29.73
CA ALA A 3 21.14 10.52 29.47
C ALA A 3 19.81 10.31 30.23
N ALA A 4 19.17 11.37 30.72
CA ALA A 4 17.90 11.24 31.42
C ALA A 4 17.01 12.44 31.06
N HIS A 5 16.04 12.21 30.18
CA HIS A 5 14.73 12.87 30.04
C HIS A 5 14.24 12.85 28.58
N TYR A 6 14.10 11.66 28.01
CA TYR A 6 13.05 11.43 27.00
C TYR A 6 11.92 10.68 27.69
N GLN A 7 11.02 11.43 28.32
CA GLN A 7 9.72 10.90 28.73
C GLN A 7 8.94 10.57 27.46
N THR A 8 8.93 9.29 27.10
CA THR A 8 8.06 8.74 26.06
C THR A 8 6.60 9.02 26.42
N ALA A 9 5.93 9.86 25.63
CA ALA A 9 4.51 10.11 25.77
C ALA A 9 3.73 8.80 25.56
N PRO A 10 2.84 8.40 26.50
CA PRO A 10 2.20 7.09 26.51
C PRO A 10 1.30 6.77 25.30
N GLY A 11 1.03 7.73 24.41
CA GLY A 11 0.20 7.53 23.21
C GLY A 11 0.97 7.18 21.92
N THR A 12 2.30 7.29 21.88
CA THR A 12 3.06 7.10 20.64
C THR A 12 3.25 5.63 20.26
N THR A 13 3.47 4.75 21.24
CA THR A 13 3.64 3.31 21.05
C THR A 13 2.35 2.57 20.66
N GLU A 14 1.19 3.08 21.06
CA GLU A 14 -0.13 2.56 20.64
C GLU A 14 -0.48 2.98 19.21
N TRP A 15 -0.14 4.22 18.82
CA TRP A 15 -0.25 4.70 17.44
C TRP A 15 0.64 3.91 16.47
N CYS A 16 1.88 3.60 16.84
CA CYS A 16 2.75 2.70 16.05
C CYS A 16 2.15 1.30 15.92
N ARG A 17 1.52 0.77 16.97
CA ARG A 17 0.87 -0.55 16.95
C ARG A 17 -0.37 -0.55 16.05
N CYS A 18 -1.21 0.47 16.12
CA CYS A 18 -2.43 0.58 15.30
C CYS A 18 -2.14 0.93 13.83
N THR A 19 -1.12 1.74 13.54
CA THR A 19 -0.74 2.11 12.16
C THR A 19 0.21 1.09 11.52
N GLY A 20 1.11 0.48 12.30
CA GLY A 20 1.82 -0.74 11.91
C GLY A 20 0.83 -1.86 11.60
N SER A 21 -0.24 -2.01 12.40
CA SER A 21 -1.36 -2.90 12.10
C SER A 21 -2.12 -2.51 10.83
N ALA A 22 -2.21 -1.24 10.45
CA ALA A 22 -2.84 -0.83 9.17
C ALA A 22 -1.96 -1.14 7.95
N ALA A 23 -0.63 -0.97 8.04
CA ALA A 23 0.31 -1.34 6.98
C ALA A 23 0.54 -2.86 6.89
N GLN A 24 0.61 -3.55 8.03
CA GLN A 24 0.59 -5.01 8.08
C GLN A 24 -0.77 -5.56 7.69
N ALA A 25 -1.89 -4.93 8.05
CA ALA A 25 -3.20 -5.31 7.55
C ALA A 25 -3.26 -5.08 6.05
N ALA A 26 -2.78 -3.96 5.50
CA ALA A 26 -2.69 -3.76 4.07
C ALA A 26 -1.86 -4.87 3.40
N ALA A 27 -0.63 -5.14 3.84
CA ALA A 27 0.21 -6.21 3.31
C ALA A 27 -0.42 -7.61 3.44
N VAL A 28 -1.00 -7.92 4.61
CA VAL A 28 -1.66 -9.20 4.92
C VAL A 28 -3.00 -9.33 4.18
N GLU A 29 -3.75 -8.26 3.96
CA GLU A 29 -5.02 -8.24 3.22
C GLU A 29 -4.75 -8.40 1.73
N LEU A 30 -3.68 -7.77 1.21
CA LEU A 30 -3.19 -7.96 -0.16
C LEU A 30 -2.71 -9.40 -0.41
N GLU A 31 -2.06 -10.03 0.56
CA GLU A 31 -1.71 -11.46 0.49
C GLU A 31 -2.93 -12.39 0.67
N LYS A 32 -3.81 -12.12 1.64
CA LYS A 32 -5.00 -12.94 1.92
C LYS A 32 -6.02 -12.89 0.79
N TYR A 33 -6.26 -11.75 0.15
CA TYR A 33 -7.23 -11.63 -0.95
C TYR A 33 -6.73 -12.25 -2.26
N SER A 34 -5.42 -12.28 -2.48
CA SER A 34 -4.83 -13.07 -3.59
C SER A 34 -5.12 -14.57 -3.47
N TYR A 35 -5.25 -15.10 -2.24
CA TYR A 35 -5.72 -16.48 -2.00
C TYR A 35 -7.24 -16.60 -1.99
N LYS A 36 -7.98 -15.50 -1.79
CA LYS A 36 -9.44 -15.50 -1.63
C LYS A 36 -10.23 -15.48 -2.95
N MET A 37 -9.60 -15.24 -4.09
CA MET A 37 -10.19 -15.60 -5.40
C MET A 37 -10.41 -17.13 -5.54
N HIS A 38 -9.77 -17.96 -4.69
CA HIS A 38 -10.06 -19.39 -4.54
C HIS A 38 -11.20 -19.71 -3.55
N TRP A 39 -11.79 -18.71 -2.87
CA TRP A 39 -13.02 -18.88 -2.09
C TRP A 39 -14.29 -18.88 -2.95
N SER A 40 -14.15 -19.19 -4.25
CA SER A 40 -15.28 -19.60 -5.05
C SER A 40 -15.85 -20.91 -4.49
N GLY A 41 -17.04 -20.80 -3.89
CA GLY A 41 -18.04 -21.88 -3.88
C GLY A 41 -18.23 -22.70 -2.60
N SER A 42 -17.29 -22.74 -1.65
CA SER A 42 -17.27 -23.89 -0.71
C SER A 42 -17.76 -23.65 0.73
N ASP A 43 -17.92 -22.43 1.22
CA ASP A 43 -18.15 -22.20 2.68
C ASP A 43 -19.50 -21.57 3.06
N LEU A 44 -20.55 -21.85 2.28
CA LEU A 44 -21.93 -21.47 2.65
C LEU A 44 -22.81 -22.67 3.02
N ARG A 45 -22.22 -23.79 3.44
CA ARG A 45 -22.94 -25.00 3.86
C ARG A 45 -23.12 -25.18 5.37
N ARG A 46 -22.54 -24.32 6.22
CA ARG A 46 -22.73 -24.44 7.67
C ARG A 46 -23.08 -23.09 8.27
N HIS A 47 -24.38 -22.81 8.33
CA HIS A 47 -25.11 -22.40 9.53
C HIS A 47 -26.54 -22.10 9.12
N GLY A 48 -27.37 -23.15 9.18
CA GLY A 48 -28.81 -22.99 9.18
C GLY A 48 -29.26 -22.53 10.57
N SER A 49 -30.02 -21.44 10.62
CA SER A 49 -31.34 -21.37 11.25
C SER A 49 -31.74 -19.89 11.39
N GLY A 50 -32.93 -19.56 10.88
CA GLY A 50 -33.65 -18.35 11.26
C GLY A 50 -33.47 -17.12 10.38
N SER A 51 -34.57 -16.75 9.71
CA SER A 51 -34.83 -15.52 8.95
C SER A 51 -34.32 -15.44 7.51
N ALA A 52 -35.29 -15.54 6.59
CA ALA A 52 -35.16 -15.36 5.16
C ALA A 52 -35.03 -13.87 4.81
N LEU A 53 -33.83 -13.30 4.98
CA LEU A 53 -33.39 -12.24 4.10
C LEU A 53 -32.64 -12.91 2.96
N PRO A 54 -32.88 -12.58 1.67
CA PRO A 54 -31.97 -13.00 0.63
C PRO A 54 -30.63 -12.31 0.94
N ARG A 55 -29.71 -13.05 1.56
CA ARG A 55 -28.29 -12.72 1.55
C ARG A 55 -27.93 -12.66 0.07
N LYS A 56 -28.01 -11.46 -0.51
CA LYS A 56 -27.63 -11.22 -1.90
C LYS A 56 -26.23 -11.78 -2.06
N ARG A 57 -26.09 -12.81 -2.88
CA ARG A 57 -24.78 -13.26 -3.33
C ARG A 57 -24.18 -12.07 -4.04
N ALA A 58 -23.06 -11.56 -3.52
CA ALA A 58 -22.34 -10.52 -4.21
C ALA A 58 -21.98 -11.03 -5.61
N THR A 59 -22.29 -10.26 -6.64
CA THR A 59 -21.82 -10.60 -7.99
C THR A 59 -20.30 -10.50 -8.04
N GLU A 60 -19.67 -11.11 -9.05
CA GLU A 60 -18.23 -10.98 -9.25
C GLU A 60 -17.81 -9.50 -9.36
N ASP A 61 -18.62 -8.69 -10.02
CA ASP A 61 -18.43 -7.24 -10.14
C ASP A 61 -18.50 -6.52 -8.78
N GLU A 62 -19.44 -6.88 -7.91
CA GLU A 62 -19.55 -6.29 -6.57
C GLU A 62 -18.36 -6.66 -5.67
N MET A 63 -17.85 -7.89 -5.80
CA MET A 63 -16.67 -8.35 -5.08
C MET A 63 -15.41 -7.63 -5.57
N GLU A 64 -15.26 -7.49 -6.88
CA GLU A 64 -14.13 -6.79 -7.50
C GLU A 64 -14.16 -5.28 -7.14
N ALA A 65 -15.32 -4.63 -7.21
CA ALA A 65 -15.48 -3.24 -6.79
C ALA A 65 -15.19 -3.02 -5.30
N LYS A 66 -15.47 -4.03 -4.45
CA LYS A 66 -15.10 -3.99 -3.03
C LYS A 66 -13.59 -4.16 -2.86
N TYR A 67 -12.98 -5.10 -3.59
CA TYR A 67 -11.54 -5.32 -3.57
C TYR A 67 -10.77 -4.06 -3.95
N GLN A 68 -11.16 -3.43 -5.06
CA GLN A 68 -10.53 -2.19 -5.54
C GLN A 68 -10.59 -1.08 -4.49
N ARG A 69 -11.74 -0.91 -3.82
CA ARG A 69 -11.88 0.07 -2.73
C ARG A 69 -10.93 -0.22 -1.57
N VAL A 70 -10.84 -1.47 -1.13
CA VAL A 70 -9.95 -1.87 -0.03
C VAL A 70 -8.49 -1.68 -0.44
N LEU A 71 -8.12 -2.03 -1.67
CA LEU A 71 -6.77 -1.84 -2.21
C LEU A 71 -6.38 -0.35 -2.23
N VAL A 72 -7.23 0.51 -2.79
CA VAL A 72 -7.01 1.96 -2.84
C VAL A 72 -6.86 2.53 -1.43
N SER A 73 -7.78 2.21 -0.51
CA SER A 73 -7.70 2.71 0.87
C SER A 73 -6.46 2.21 1.61
N SER A 74 -6.02 0.97 1.31
CA SER A 74 -4.81 0.39 1.91
C SER A 74 -3.55 1.11 1.45
N LEU A 75 -3.44 1.38 0.14
CA LEU A 75 -2.31 2.14 -0.42
C LEU A 75 -2.28 3.58 0.12
N GLN A 76 -3.43 4.25 0.16
CA GLN A 76 -3.52 5.60 0.72
C GLN A 76 -3.19 5.64 2.22
N GLY A 77 -3.66 4.65 2.98
CA GLY A 77 -3.31 4.47 4.38
C GLY A 77 -1.81 4.25 4.57
N TYR A 78 -1.19 3.49 3.65
CA TYR A 78 0.26 3.27 3.66
C TYR A 78 1.04 4.55 3.33
N SER A 79 0.62 5.33 2.33
CA SER A 79 1.22 6.65 2.04
C SER A 79 1.13 7.59 3.24
N LEU A 80 -0.03 7.63 3.92
CA LEU A 80 -0.22 8.43 5.12
C LEU A 80 0.66 7.95 6.28
N TYR A 81 0.76 6.62 6.46
CA TYR A 81 1.65 6.00 7.43
C TYR A 81 3.10 6.44 7.23
N LEU A 82 3.63 6.32 6.00
CA LEU A 82 4.99 6.76 5.66
C LEU A 82 5.19 8.26 5.90
N ALA A 83 4.18 9.07 5.58
CA ALA A 83 4.24 10.53 5.76
C ALA A 83 4.22 10.98 7.22
N LYS A 84 3.58 10.21 8.11
CA LYS A 84 3.36 10.60 9.53
C LYS A 84 4.33 9.93 10.50
N LEU A 85 4.89 8.78 10.15
CA LEU A 85 5.76 8.06 11.08
C LEU A 85 7.12 8.77 11.22
N PRO A 86 7.61 9.03 12.45
CA PRO A 86 8.96 9.53 12.68
C PRO A 86 10.03 8.62 12.09
N GLN A 87 11.14 9.21 11.64
CA GLN A 87 12.25 8.48 11.01
C GLN A 87 12.81 7.35 11.87
N ASP A 88 12.94 7.55 13.18
CA ASP A 88 13.46 6.50 14.08
C ASP A 88 12.52 5.29 14.17
N GLN A 89 11.21 5.53 14.09
CA GLN A 89 10.22 4.47 14.09
C GLN A 89 10.15 3.76 12.74
N LEU A 90 10.34 4.47 11.62
CA LEU A 90 10.44 3.85 10.28
C LEU A 90 11.60 2.85 10.22
N LYS A 91 12.73 3.17 10.84
CA LYS A 91 13.87 2.24 10.95
C LYS A 91 13.51 0.96 11.72
N MET A 92 12.73 1.05 12.79
CA MET A 92 12.32 -0.14 13.57
C MET A 92 11.44 -1.12 12.79
N VAL A 93 10.74 -0.64 11.77
CA VAL A 93 9.82 -1.41 10.93
C VAL A 93 10.33 -1.57 9.50
N TYR A 94 11.62 -1.31 9.28
CA TYR A 94 12.26 -1.37 7.96
C TYR A 94 12.03 -2.72 7.29
N ASP A 95 12.34 -3.84 7.97
CA ASP A 95 12.25 -5.18 7.38
C ASP A 95 10.83 -5.55 6.92
N ILE A 96 9.81 -5.09 7.65
CA ILE A 96 8.40 -5.34 7.30
C ILE A 96 8.05 -4.57 6.04
N ASN A 97 8.45 -3.30 5.96
CA ASN A 97 8.24 -2.46 4.78
C ASN A 97 9.04 -2.96 3.59
N LYS A 98 10.28 -3.42 3.80
CA LYS A 98 11.13 -3.96 2.76
C LYS A 98 10.52 -5.20 2.13
N LYS A 99 9.95 -6.12 2.92
CA LYS A 99 9.21 -7.28 2.40
C LYS A 99 8.04 -6.89 1.49
N LEU A 100 7.31 -5.83 1.86
CA LEU A 100 6.20 -5.32 1.04
C LEU A 100 6.72 -4.75 -0.29
N VAL A 101 7.73 -3.89 -0.24
CA VAL A 101 8.29 -3.21 -1.42
C VAL A 101 9.00 -4.20 -2.35
N SER A 102 9.70 -5.20 -1.82
CA SER A 102 10.34 -6.24 -2.63
C SER A 102 9.37 -7.30 -3.19
N SER A 103 8.07 -7.22 -2.85
CA SER A 103 7.08 -8.10 -3.43
C SER A 103 6.80 -7.73 -4.90
N LYS A 104 6.95 -8.69 -5.82
CA LYS A 104 6.60 -8.51 -7.24
C LYS A 104 5.17 -8.00 -7.45
N LYS A 105 4.25 -8.31 -6.53
CA LYS A 105 2.85 -7.85 -6.61
C LYS A 105 2.73 -6.34 -6.39
N PHE A 106 3.57 -5.77 -5.52
CA PHE A 106 3.58 -4.34 -5.25
C PHE A 106 3.82 -3.55 -6.54
N TRP A 107 4.84 -3.92 -7.32
CA TRP A 107 5.20 -3.24 -8.56
C TRP A 107 4.17 -3.39 -9.69
N LYS A 108 3.36 -4.46 -9.68
CA LYS A 108 2.32 -4.67 -10.70
C LYS A 108 1.19 -3.64 -10.63
N TYR A 109 0.97 -3.00 -9.48
CA TYR A 109 -0.08 -1.98 -9.33
C TYR A 109 0.18 -0.72 -10.17
N SER A 110 1.43 -0.46 -10.58
CA SER A 110 1.77 0.61 -11.53
C SER A 110 1.05 0.51 -12.87
N LYS A 111 0.64 -0.70 -13.28
CA LYS A 111 -0.07 -0.98 -14.54
C LYS A 111 -1.48 -1.53 -14.32
N HIS A 112 -2.07 -1.24 -13.16
CA HIS A 112 -3.42 -1.70 -12.85
C HIS A 112 -4.44 -1.07 -13.81
N THR A 113 -5.47 -1.81 -14.22
CA THR A 113 -6.48 -1.32 -15.17
C THR A 113 -7.27 -0.13 -14.62
N ILE A 114 -7.56 -0.17 -13.32
CA ILE A 114 -8.30 0.87 -12.60
C ILE A 114 -7.41 2.10 -12.32
N PRO A 115 -7.75 3.29 -12.84
CA PRO A 115 -6.97 4.52 -12.64
C PRO A 115 -6.74 4.87 -11.17
N MET A 116 -7.76 4.73 -10.32
CA MET A 116 -7.64 5.03 -8.89
C MET A 116 -6.59 4.17 -8.17
N VAL A 117 -6.40 2.91 -8.59
CA VAL A 117 -5.38 2.02 -8.03
C VAL A 117 -3.99 2.51 -8.43
N ARG A 118 -3.80 2.86 -9.72
CA ARG A 118 -2.53 3.42 -10.20
C ARG A 118 -2.21 4.72 -9.47
N ASN A 119 -3.18 5.63 -9.35
CA ASN A 119 -3.03 6.90 -8.65
C ASN A 119 -2.60 6.72 -7.18
N ALA A 120 -3.28 5.83 -6.46
CA ALA A 120 -2.94 5.53 -5.07
C ALA A 120 -1.53 4.91 -4.95
N TRP A 121 -1.15 4.04 -5.89
CA TRP A 121 0.17 3.42 -5.91
C TRP A 121 1.30 4.42 -6.21
N PHE A 122 1.14 5.31 -7.20
CA PHE A 122 2.12 6.36 -7.45
C PHE A 122 2.23 7.34 -6.29
N SER A 123 1.11 7.65 -5.60
CA SER A 123 1.13 8.42 -4.36
C SER A 123 1.95 7.73 -3.25
N THR A 124 1.85 6.41 -3.15
CA THR A 124 2.70 5.61 -2.25
C THR A 124 4.17 5.67 -2.64
N LEU A 125 4.48 5.57 -3.94
CA LEU A 125 5.85 5.68 -4.44
C LEU A 125 6.46 7.05 -4.10
N ILE A 126 5.70 8.14 -4.27
CA ILE A 126 6.11 9.49 -3.86
C ILE A 126 6.43 9.53 -2.36
N ALA A 127 5.54 8.99 -1.52
CA ALA A 127 5.76 8.93 -0.07
C ALA A 127 7.03 8.13 0.29
N LEU A 128 7.30 7.01 -0.38
CA LEU A 128 8.53 6.24 -0.23
C LEU A 128 9.76 7.06 -0.61
N CYS A 129 9.73 7.74 -1.76
CA CYS A 129 10.84 8.60 -2.21
C CYS A 129 11.16 9.70 -1.20
N GLN A 130 10.13 10.32 -0.61
CA GLN A 130 10.27 11.43 0.32
C GLN A 130 10.65 11.01 1.75
N LYS A 131 10.22 9.82 2.20
CA LYS A 131 10.27 9.45 3.63
C LYS A 131 11.11 8.22 3.93
N ALA A 132 11.31 7.34 2.97
CA ALA A 132 12.07 6.11 3.16
C ALA A 132 12.79 5.67 1.87
N PRO A 133 13.63 6.54 1.27
CA PRO A 133 14.35 6.22 0.04
C PRO A 133 15.25 4.98 0.17
N GLU A 134 15.71 4.66 1.39
CA GLU A 134 16.47 3.45 1.71
C GLU A 134 15.72 2.14 1.43
N LEU A 135 14.38 2.15 1.38
CA LEU A 135 13.59 0.98 0.99
C LEU A 135 13.69 0.70 -0.51
N LEU A 136 13.93 1.74 -1.31
CA LEU A 136 13.97 1.72 -2.77
C LEU A 136 15.36 1.43 -3.35
N ALA A 137 16.41 1.45 -2.52
CA ALA A 137 17.80 1.32 -2.97
C ALA A 137 18.06 0.06 -3.84
N ASP A 138 17.50 -1.09 -3.45
CA ASP A 138 17.66 -2.34 -4.23
C ASP A 138 16.62 -2.50 -5.35
N GLU A 139 15.69 -1.56 -5.47
CA GLU A 139 14.53 -1.64 -6.36
C GLU A 139 14.55 -0.55 -7.43
N THR A 140 15.69 0.14 -7.61
CA THR A 140 15.86 1.25 -8.57
C THR A 140 15.40 0.88 -9.98
N ALA A 141 15.72 -0.32 -10.44
CA ALA A 141 15.24 -0.82 -11.74
C ALA A 141 13.71 -0.87 -11.80
N HIS A 142 13.04 -1.41 -10.77
CA HIS A 142 11.58 -1.46 -10.72
C HIS A 142 10.97 -0.06 -10.65
N VAL A 143 11.55 0.84 -9.84
CA VAL A 143 11.12 2.24 -9.73
C VAL A 143 11.18 2.94 -11.09
N CYS A 144 12.34 2.88 -11.76
CA CYS A 144 12.54 3.48 -13.07
C CYS A 144 11.56 2.90 -14.11
N VAL A 145 11.45 1.57 -14.16
CA VAL A 145 10.54 0.88 -15.09
C VAL A 145 9.08 1.23 -14.83
N SER A 146 8.66 1.37 -13.57
CA SER A 146 7.29 1.72 -13.23
C SER A 146 6.94 3.16 -13.56
N VAL A 147 7.85 4.11 -13.36
CA VAL A 147 7.60 5.52 -13.67
C VAL A 147 7.73 5.80 -15.16
N PHE A 148 8.87 5.46 -15.77
CA PHE A 148 9.19 5.88 -17.13
C PHE A 148 8.29 5.21 -18.18
N ASN A 149 7.77 4.00 -17.90
CA ASN A 149 6.80 3.35 -18.78
C ASN A 149 5.37 3.87 -18.64
N ASN A 150 5.11 4.82 -17.74
CA ASN A 150 3.78 5.42 -17.57
C ASN A 150 3.78 6.93 -17.86
N LEU A 151 4.87 7.51 -18.39
CA LEU A 151 4.91 8.94 -18.75
C LEU A 151 3.93 9.33 -19.87
N ASP A 152 3.44 8.34 -20.62
CA ASP A 152 2.39 8.46 -21.62
C ASP A 152 0.97 8.32 -21.03
N GLU A 153 0.82 8.24 -19.71
CA GLU A 153 -0.47 8.20 -19.02
C GLU A 153 -1.35 9.38 -19.44
N ALA A 154 -2.57 9.07 -19.88
CA ALA A 154 -3.53 10.03 -20.42
C ALA A 154 -4.75 10.23 -19.50
N ASP A 155 -4.96 9.36 -18.51
CA ASP A 155 -6.06 9.50 -17.56
C ASP A 155 -5.81 10.72 -16.66
N PRO A 156 -6.72 11.72 -16.64
CA PRO A 156 -6.52 12.96 -15.88
C PRO A 156 -6.47 12.73 -14.35
N THR A 157 -6.94 11.59 -13.86
CA THR A 157 -6.88 11.21 -12.44
C THR A 157 -5.48 10.80 -12.02
N VAL A 158 -4.70 10.22 -12.95
CA VAL A 158 -3.42 9.56 -12.66
C VAL A 158 -2.24 10.39 -13.17
N LEU A 159 -2.43 11.04 -14.32
CA LEU A 159 -1.41 11.84 -15.01
C LEU A 159 -0.65 12.78 -14.08
N PRO A 160 -1.28 13.64 -13.25
CA PRO A 160 -0.54 14.55 -12.37
C PRO A 160 0.39 13.81 -11.41
N THR A 161 -0.08 12.70 -10.85
CA THR A 161 0.64 11.92 -9.85
C THR A 161 1.77 11.10 -10.45
N VAL A 162 1.65 10.67 -11.70
CA VAL A 162 2.77 10.03 -12.43
C VAL A 162 3.90 11.03 -12.65
N TRP A 163 3.57 12.25 -13.11
CA TRP A 163 4.57 13.29 -13.32
C TRP A 163 5.24 13.71 -12.01
N ASP A 164 4.48 13.83 -10.91
CA ASP A 164 5.03 14.11 -9.58
C ASP A 164 5.94 12.96 -9.10
N ALA A 165 5.52 11.71 -9.29
CA ALA A 165 6.35 10.55 -9.01
C ALA A 165 7.65 10.55 -9.84
N ALA A 166 7.61 10.98 -11.10
CA ALA A 166 8.79 11.09 -11.93
C ALA A 166 9.81 12.09 -11.39
N LEU A 167 9.36 13.27 -10.95
CA LEU A 167 10.23 14.28 -10.35
C LEU A 167 10.85 13.78 -9.04
N HIS A 168 10.07 13.09 -8.21
CA HIS A 168 10.57 12.50 -6.98
C HIS A 168 11.58 11.38 -7.26
N VAL A 169 11.31 10.50 -8.21
CA VAL A 169 12.24 9.44 -8.58
C VAL A 169 13.55 9.99 -9.14
N LEU A 170 13.50 11.02 -10.00
CA LEU A 170 14.71 11.65 -10.54
C LEU A 170 15.59 12.30 -9.46
N THR A 171 14.99 12.78 -8.38
CA THR A 171 15.72 13.41 -7.26
C THR A 171 16.16 12.40 -6.20
N THR A 172 15.47 11.28 -6.08
CA THR A 172 15.78 10.21 -5.11
C THR A 172 16.75 9.17 -5.67
N VAL A 173 16.58 8.75 -6.92
CA VAL A 173 17.45 7.78 -7.59
C VAL A 173 18.64 8.53 -8.16
N GLN A 174 19.70 8.67 -7.36
CA GLN A 174 20.97 9.16 -7.86
C GLN A 174 21.59 8.10 -8.76
N VAL A 175 21.89 8.49 -10.01
CA VAL A 175 22.71 7.70 -10.93
C VAL A 175 24.12 7.71 -10.36
N GLY A 176 24.46 6.65 -9.63
CA GLY A 176 25.84 6.37 -9.20
C GLY A 176 26.70 5.92 -10.37
#